data_AF-A0A9W8EV91-F1
#
_entry.id   AF-A0A9W8EV91-F1
#
_cell.length_a   1.000
_cell.length_b   1.000
_cell.length_c   1.000
_cell.angle_alpha   90.00
_cell.angle_beta   90.00
_cell.angle_gamma   90.00
#
_symmetry.space_group_name_H-M   'P 1'
#
loop_
_entity.id
_entity.type
_entity.pdbx_description
1 polymer ?
#
loop_
_entity_poly.entity_id
_entity_poly.type
_entity_poly.pdbx_seq_one_letter_code
_entity_poly.pdbx_strand_id
1 'polypeptide(L)'
;MADDPMEEFLARERAALGQDAEQFQSASQALSPASQALSPPPAQFDQEWQSTHRAEITSRDETSAAKHADTVKEAQRAIDTFYAEYNERKDRAIEENRAQQEIETQAATRGTLWERVGKQIDMATKASSEAQRSQVRDTARMRDLLQDLKRDANAPGVKQKTVI
;
A
#
# COMPACT_ATOMS: atom_id res chain seq x y z
N MET A 1 -52.91 -49.68 -7.09
CA MET A 1 -53.23 -48.39 -6.49
C MET A 1 -52.00 -48.03 -5.68
N ALA A 2 -51.28 -47.00 -6.11
CA ALA A 2 -50.05 -46.59 -5.45
C ALA A 2 -50.45 -45.63 -4.32
N ASP A 3 -50.31 -46.08 -3.07
CA ASP A 3 -50.35 -45.19 -1.91
C ASP A 3 -49.20 -44.19 -2.07
N ASP A 4 -49.53 -42.92 -2.28
CA ASP A 4 -48.55 -41.85 -2.42
C ASP A 4 -47.93 -41.60 -1.03
N PRO A 5 -46.62 -41.79 -0.82
CA PRO A 5 -45.99 -41.64 0.49
C PRO A 5 -46.16 -40.25 1.09
N MET A 6 -46.47 -39.24 0.25
CA MET A 6 -46.81 -37.90 0.71
C MET A 6 -48.14 -37.86 1.47
N GLU A 7 -49.14 -38.62 1.04
CA GLU A 7 -50.46 -38.66 1.69
C GLU A 7 -50.38 -39.32 3.06
N GLU A 8 -49.56 -40.37 3.21
CA GLU A 8 -49.34 -41.03 4.50
C GLU A 8 -48.61 -40.11 5.50
N PHE A 9 -47.62 -39.34 5.03
CA PHE A 9 -46.94 -38.32 5.83
C PHE A 9 -47.92 -37.22 6.29
N LEU A 10 -48.76 -36.70 5.38
CA LEU A 10 -49.75 -35.67 5.71
C LEU A 10 -50.84 -36.21 6.64
N ALA A 11 -51.30 -37.44 6.44
CA ALA A 11 -52.28 -38.09 7.31
C ALA A 11 -51.72 -38.30 8.73
N ARG A 12 -50.44 -38.70 8.83
CA ARG A 12 -49.75 -38.86 10.11
C ARG A 12 -49.54 -37.53 10.83
N GLU A 13 -49.14 -36.48 10.13
CA GLU A 13 -49.00 -35.13 10.71
C GLU A 13 -50.38 -34.58 11.16
N ARG A 14 -51.45 -34.78 10.37
CA ARG A 14 -52.81 -34.41 10.78
C ARG A 14 -53.29 -35.16 12.02
N ALA A 15 -52.96 -36.44 12.12
CA ALA A 15 -53.31 -37.24 13.30
C ALA A 15 -52.53 -36.80 14.54
N ALA A 16 -51.27 -36.36 14.38
CA ALA A 16 -50.44 -35.88 15.48
C ALA A 16 -50.89 -34.49 16.00
N LEU A 17 -51.31 -33.59 15.10
CA LEU A 17 -51.80 -32.26 15.44
C LEU A 17 -53.30 -32.21 15.82
N GLY A 18 -54.06 -33.27 15.57
CA GLY A 18 -55.47 -33.36 15.97
C GLY A 18 -56.32 -32.22 15.41
N GLN A 19 -57.19 -31.61 16.25
CA GLN A 19 -58.04 -30.48 15.82
C GLN A 19 -57.23 -29.20 15.51
N ASP A 20 -56.01 -29.06 16.03
CA ASP A 20 -55.14 -27.91 15.73
C ASP A 20 -54.55 -27.99 14.32
N ALA A 21 -54.58 -29.16 13.66
CA ALA A 21 -54.19 -29.31 12.26
C ALA A 21 -55.08 -28.46 11.32
N GLU A 22 -56.33 -28.22 11.71
CA GLU A 22 -57.28 -27.38 10.98
C GLU A 22 -56.87 -25.89 11.02
N GLN A 23 -56.09 -25.48 12.03
CA GLN A 23 -55.61 -24.09 12.17
C GLN A 23 -54.43 -23.79 11.23
N PHE A 24 -53.67 -24.82 10.83
CA PHE A 24 -52.59 -24.71 9.84
C PHE A 24 -53.05 -24.97 8.41
N GLN A 25 -54.30 -25.39 8.19
CA GLN A 25 -54.89 -25.33 6.85
C GLN A 25 -54.90 -23.86 6.44
N SER A 26 -54.04 -23.51 5.48
CA SER A 26 -53.91 -22.15 4.98
C SER A 26 -55.29 -21.57 4.68
N ALA A 27 -55.54 -20.34 5.15
CA ALA A 27 -56.80 -19.62 4.95
C ALA A 27 -57.29 -19.65 3.50
N SER A 28 -56.41 -19.90 2.52
CA SER A 28 -56.71 -20.24 1.13
C SER A 28 -57.83 -21.27 0.92
N GLN A 29 -58.05 -22.22 1.84
CA GLN A 29 -59.09 -23.24 1.72
C GLN A 29 -60.42 -22.85 2.41
N ALA A 30 -60.42 -21.81 3.24
CA ALA A 30 -61.58 -21.29 3.98
C ALA A 30 -62.03 -19.90 3.52
N LEU A 31 -61.64 -19.46 2.31
CA LEU A 31 -62.14 -18.21 1.74
C LEU A 31 -63.62 -18.34 1.40
N SER A 32 -64.47 -17.72 2.21
CA SER A 32 -65.80 -17.33 1.78
C SER A 32 -65.69 -16.44 0.52
N PRO A 33 -66.48 -16.66 -0.54
CA PRO A 33 -66.37 -15.90 -1.79
C PRO A 33 -66.63 -14.39 -1.62
N ALA A 34 -67.23 -13.97 -0.50
CA ALA A 34 -67.48 -12.57 -0.16
C ALA A 34 -66.20 -11.77 0.17
N SER A 35 -65.11 -12.43 0.61
CA SER A 35 -63.85 -11.75 0.96
C SER A 35 -62.95 -11.48 -0.26
N GLN A 36 -63.22 -12.12 -1.40
CA GLN A 36 -62.50 -11.89 -2.66
C GLN A 36 -62.97 -10.65 -3.42
N ALA A 37 -64.16 -10.12 -3.10
CA ALA A 37 -64.78 -9.03 -3.87
C ALA A 37 -64.23 -7.63 -3.56
N LEU A 38 -63.42 -7.47 -2.50
CA LEU A 38 -62.82 -6.19 -2.10
C LEU A 38 -61.31 -6.10 -2.37
N SER A 39 -60.73 -7.11 -3.03
CA SER A 39 -59.32 -7.12 -3.44
C SER A 39 -59.21 -6.69 -4.91
N PRO A 40 -58.27 -5.79 -5.28
CA PRO A 40 -58.01 -5.51 -6.69
C PRO A 40 -57.72 -6.82 -7.44
N PRO A 41 -58.11 -6.94 -8.74
CA PRO A 41 -57.85 -8.14 -9.51
C PRO A 41 -56.35 -8.49 -9.44
N PRO A 42 -55.99 -9.77 -9.25
CA PRO A 42 -54.65 -10.20 -8.84
C PRO A 42 -53.52 -9.59 -9.71
N ALA A 43 -53.78 -9.41 -11.00
CA ALA A 43 -52.82 -8.83 -11.95
C ALA A 43 -52.43 -7.36 -11.66
N GLN A 44 -53.32 -6.51 -11.13
CA GLN A 44 -53.01 -5.09 -10.88
C GLN A 44 -52.16 -4.93 -9.61
N PHE A 45 -52.49 -5.68 -8.57
CA PHE A 45 -51.71 -5.73 -7.33
C PHE A 45 -50.28 -6.22 -7.60
N ASP A 46 -50.13 -7.29 -8.37
CA ASP A 46 -48.81 -7.81 -8.76
C ASP A 46 -48.00 -6.78 -9.55
N GLN A 47 -48.63 -6.01 -10.44
CA GLN A 47 -47.94 -4.97 -11.23
C GLN A 47 -47.46 -3.80 -10.36
N GLU A 48 -48.30 -3.29 -9.45
CA GLU A 48 -47.93 -2.20 -8.54
C GLU A 48 -46.82 -2.63 -7.58
N TRP A 49 -46.91 -3.85 -7.06
CA TRP A 49 -45.88 -4.43 -6.21
C TRP A 49 -44.55 -4.63 -6.95
N GLN A 50 -44.59 -5.13 -8.19
CA GLN A 50 -43.39 -5.24 -9.02
C GLN A 50 -42.79 -3.86 -9.31
N SER A 51 -43.60 -2.88 -9.70
CA SER A 51 -43.15 -1.52 -10.03
C SER A 51 -42.44 -0.86 -8.84
N THR A 52 -43.06 -0.89 -7.65
CA THR A 52 -42.50 -0.29 -6.43
C THR A 52 -41.19 -0.96 -6.01
N HIS A 53 -41.12 -2.29 -6.02
CA HIS A 53 -39.87 -3.00 -5.74
C HIS A 53 -38.80 -2.78 -6.79
N ARG A 54 -39.18 -2.61 -8.07
CA ARG A 54 -38.20 -2.43 -9.16
C ARG A 54 -37.60 -1.04 -9.05
N ALA A 55 -38.42 -0.05 -8.71
CA ALA A 55 -37.96 1.30 -8.39
C ALA A 55 -37.01 1.30 -7.17
N GLU A 56 -37.34 0.56 -6.10
CA GLU A 56 -36.50 0.44 -4.91
C GLU A 56 -35.16 -0.25 -5.21
N ILE A 57 -35.17 -1.36 -5.95
CA ILE A 57 -33.96 -2.06 -6.39
C ILE A 57 -33.11 -1.14 -7.26
N THR A 58 -33.72 -0.42 -8.21
CA THR A 58 -33.00 0.49 -9.10
C THR A 58 -32.30 1.60 -8.30
N SER A 59 -32.99 2.23 -7.35
CA SER A 59 -32.40 3.26 -6.48
C SER A 59 -31.22 2.73 -5.64
N ARG A 60 -31.36 1.50 -5.13
CA ARG A 60 -30.28 0.83 -4.36
C ARG A 60 -29.10 0.47 -5.25
N ASP A 61 -29.37 -0.02 -6.46
CA ASP A 61 -28.35 -0.43 -7.42
C ASP A 61 -27.60 0.79 -7.97
N GLU A 62 -28.27 1.91 -8.20
CA GLU A 62 -27.65 3.20 -8.54
C GLU A 62 -26.71 3.67 -7.42
N THR A 63 -27.15 3.60 -6.16
CA THR A 63 -26.31 3.96 -5.00
C THR A 63 -25.08 3.04 -4.89
N SER A 64 -25.26 1.74 -5.15
CA SER A 64 -24.19 0.75 -5.10
C SER A 64 -23.20 0.94 -6.25
N ALA A 65 -23.70 1.23 -7.45
CA ALA A 65 -22.90 1.54 -8.63
C ALA A 65 -22.11 2.83 -8.45
N ALA A 66 -22.70 3.86 -7.85
CA ALA A 66 -22.00 5.11 -7.53
C ALA A 66 -20.84 4.88 -6.55
N LYS A 67 -21.08 4.17 -5.45
CA LYS A 67 -20.03 3.79 -4.48
C LYS A 67 -18.91 2.98 -5.14
N HIS A 68 -19.26 2.00 -5.96
CA HIS A 68 -18.28 1.20 -6.68
C HIS A 68 -17.45 2.07 -7.64
N ALA A 69 -18.09 2.97 -8.39
CA ALA A 69 -17.38 3.90 -9.28
C ALA A 69 -16.43 4.82 -8.50
N ASP A 70 -16.81 5.27 -7.30
CA ASP A 70 -15.94 6.07 -6.44
C ASP A 70 -14.76 5.27 -5.90
N THR A 71 -14.97 4.02 -5.46
CA THR A 71 -13.88 3.13 -5.04
C THR A 71 -12.89 2.86 -6.18
N VAL A 72 -13.39 2.66 -7.40
CA VAL A 72 -12.52 2.45 -8.58
C VAL A 72 -11.71 3.72 -8.89
N LYS A 73 -12.34 4.90 -8.85
CA LYS A 73 -11.63 6.17 -9.06
C LYS A 73 -10.59 6.44 -7.98
N GLU A 74 -10.91 6.14 -6.72
CA GLU A 74 -9.98 6.27 -5.60
C GLU A 74 -8.80 5.31 -5.77
N ALA A 75 -9.05 4.05 -6.15
CA ALA A 75 -8.01 3.08 -6.44
C ALA A 75 -7.11 3.54 -7.60
N GLN A 76 -7.68 4.08 -8.68
CA GLN A 76 -6.90 4.64 -9.79
C GLN A 76 -6.01 5.81 -9.33
N ARG A 77 -6.58 6.76 -8.58
CA ARG A 77 -5.80 7.89 -8.03
C ARG A 77 -4.69 7.41 -7.08
N ALA A 78 -4.96 6.40 -6.26
CA ALA A 78 -3.95 5.84 -5.35
C ALA A 78 -2.78 5.23 -6.13
N ILE A 79 -3.05 4.59 -7.27
CA ILE A 79 -2.01 4.07 -8.17
C ILE A 79 -1.20 5.22 -8.76
N ASP A 80 -1.86 6.25 -9.29
CA ASP A 80 -1.17 7.40 -9.90
C ASP A 80 -0.29 8.13 -8.87
N THR A 81 -0.82 8.38 -7.66
CA THR A 81 -0.07 8.98 -6.55
C THR A 81 1.12 8.11 -6.15
N PHE A 82 0.94 6.79 -6.04
CA PHE A 82 2.04 5.89 -5.70
C PHE A 82 3.19 5.97 -6.70
N TYR A 83 2.89 5.99 -8.00
CA TYR A 83 3.93 6.10 -9.02
C TYR A 83 4.59 7.47 -9.05
N ALA A 84 3.83 8.55 -8.82
CA ALA A 84 4.40 9.88 -8.68
C ALA A 84 5.40 9.94 -7.50
N GLU A 85 4.97 9.53 -6.30
CA GLU A 85 5.81 9.53 -5.09
C GLU A 85 7.00 8.57 -5.22
N TYR A 86 6.82 7.40 -5.85
CA TYR A 86 7.90 6.46 -6.10
C TYR A 86 8.96 7.06 -7.03
N ASN A 87 8.53 7.68 -8.14
CA ASN A 87 9.44 8.30 -9.08
C ASN A 87 10.18 9.48 -8.44
N GLU A 88 9.47 10.34 -7.70
CA GLU A 88 10.11 11.42 -6.95
C GLU A 88 11.15 10.92 -5.96
N ARG A 89 10.84 9.85 -5.21
CA ARG A 89 11.79 9.25 -4.27
C ARG A 89 12.99 8.64 -4.99
N LYS A 90 12.77 7.98 -6.13
CA LYS A 90 13.84 7.43 -6.96
C LYS A 90 14.73 8.55 -7.50
N ASP A 91 14.14 9.59 -8.05
CA ASP A 91 14.86 10.72 -8.64
C ASP A 91 15.64 11.49 -7.58
N ARG A 92 15.03 11.73 -6.41
CA ARG A 92 15.71 12.30 -5.26
C ARG A 92 16.90 11.45 -4.82
N ALA A 93 16.74 10.13 -4.72
CA ALA A 93 17.85 9.25 -4.36
C ALA A 93 18.98 9.29 -5.40
N ILE A 94 18.66 9.37 -6.70
CA ILE A 94 19.65 9.52 -7.77
C ILE A 94 20.37 10.87 -7.64
N GLU A 95 19.64 11.95 -7.43
CA GLU A 95 20.19 13.29 -7.26
C GLU A 95 21.08 13.40 -6.03
N GLU A 96 20.64 12.85 -4.89
CA GLU A 96 21.43 12.77 -3.65
C GLU A 96 22.72 11.97 -3.87
N ASN A 97 22.65 10.81 -4.52
CA ASN A 97 23.86 10.02 -4.82
C ASN A 97 24.81 10.76 -5.76
N ARG A 98 24.27 11.44 -6.77
CA ARG A 98 25.07 12.24 -7.72
C ARG A 98 25.73 13.42 -7.03
N ALA A 99 25.00 14.16 -6.22
CA ALA A 99 25.52 15.27 -5.41
C ALA A 99 26.58 14.78 -4.41
N GLN A 100 26.36 13.63 -3.77
CA GLN A 100 27.33 13.03 -2.87
C GLN A 100 28.62 12.63 -3.58
N GLN A 101 28.53 12.02 -4.77
CA GLN A 101 29.70 11.72 -5.59
C GLN A 101 30.43 12.99 -6.03
N GLU A 102 29.72 14.05 -6.38
CA GLU A 102 30.34 15.33 -6.70
C GLU A 102 31.06 15.93 -5.48
N ILE A 103 30.44 15.90 -4.30
CA ILE A 103 31.08 16.34 -3.05
C ILE A 103 32.31 15.49 -2.75
N GLU A 104 32.25 14.18 -2.97
CA GLU A 104 33.37 13.27 -2.72
C GLU A 104 34.53 13.51 -3.71
N THR A 105 34.23 13.66 -4.99
CA THR A 105 35.25 13.98 -6.02
C THR A 105 35.86 15.36 -5.78
N GLN A 106 35.05 16.36 -5.44
CA GLN A 106 35.54 17.67 -5.01
C GLN A 106 36.34 17.55 -3.70
N ALA A 107 35.94 16.72 -2.74
CA ALA A 107 36.65 16.52 -1.48
C ALA A 107 37.98 15.77 -1.63
N ALA A 108 38.06 14.88 -2.61
CA ALA A 108 39.28 14.18 -3.04
C ALA A 108 40.22 15.12 -3.81
N THR A 109 39.67 16.09 -4.53
CA THR A 109 40.43 17.04 -5.37
C THR A 109 40.73 18.36 -4.66
N ARG A 110 39.99 18.75 -3.62
CA ARG A 110 40.22 19.99 -2.86
C ARG A 110 41.36 19.84 -1.87
N GLY A 111 42.11 20.92 -1.70
CA GLY A 111 43.25 21.01 -0.78
C GLY A 111 44.60 20.90 -1.47
N THR A 112 45.65 21.16 -0.70
CA THR A 112 47.04 21.05 -1.13
C THR A 112 47.42 19.59 -1.39
N LEU A 113 48.49 19.36 -2.15
CA LEU A 113 49.01 18.01 -2.40
C LEU A 113 49.28 17.25 -1.10
N TRP A 114 49.81 17.94 -0.08
CA TRP A 114 50.10 17.38 1.24
C TRP A 114 48.87 17.07 2.08
N GLU A 115 47.76 17.82 1.93
CA GLU A 115 46.48 17.45 2.54
C GLU A 115 45.92 16.15 1.95
N ARG A 116 46.11 15.89 0.65
CA ARG A 116 45.71 14.63 0.01
C ARG A 116 46.59 13.46 0.46
N VAL A 117 47.91 13.66 0.49
CA VAL A 117 48.87 12.65 0.98
C VAL A 117 48.57 12.30 2.45
N GLY A 118 48.31 13.30 3.29
CA GLY A 118 47.91 13.08 4.69
C GLY A 118 46.65 12.24 4.81
N LYS A 119 45.60 12.54 4.05
CA LYS A 119 44.36 11.73 4.01
C LYS A 119 44.62 10.28 3.58
N GLN A 120 45.45 10.06 2.55
CA GLN A 120 45.80 8.71 2.09
C GLN A 120 46.56 7.92 3.17
N ILE A 121 47.46 8.57 3.90
CA ILE A 121 48.21 7.96 5.01
C ILE A 121 47.28 7.64 6.18
N ASP A 122 46.35 8.52 6.53
CA ASP A 122 45.34 8.26 7.56
C ASP A 122 44.42 7.09 7.17
N MET A 123 43.98 7.02 5.91
CA MET A 123 43.20 5.88 5.39
C MET A 123 43.99 4.57 5.46
N ALA A 124 45.25 4.56 5.01
CA ALA A 124 46.11 3.39 5.08
C ALA A 124 46.42 2.96 6.54
N THR A 125 46.56 3.93 7.43
CA THR A 125 46.78 3.69 8.86
C THR A 125 45.52 3.13 9.52
N LYS A 126 44.33 3.64 9.18
CA LYS A 126 43.04 3.12 9.66
C LYS A 126 42.75 1.70 9.16
N ALA A 127 43.10 1.40 7.91
CA ALA A 127 42.94 0.07 7.32
C ALA A 127 43.99 -0.95 7.82
N SER A 128 45.14 -0.48 8.35
CA SER A 128 46.11 -1.35 9.01
C SER A 128 45.59 -1.80 10.37
N SER A 129 45.59 -3.13 10.58
CA SER A 129 45.22 -3.77 11.83
C SER A 129 46.19 -3.39 12.96
N GLU A 130 45.71 -3.44 14.20
CA GLU A 130 46.48 -3.08 15.40
C GLU A 130 47.78 -3.91 15.53
N ALA A 131 47.74 -5.18 15.11
CA ALA A 131 48.90 -6.07 15.05
C ALA A 131 49.92 -5.69 13.96
N GLN A 132 49.47 -5.09 12.85
CA GLN A 132 50.38 -4.53 11.83
C GLN A 132 50.99 -3.21 12.29
N ARG A 133 50.27 -2.39 13.06
CA ARG A 133 50.77 -1.10 13.57
C ARG A 133 51.92 -1.26 14.56
N SER A 134 51.90 -2.31 15.38
CA SER A 134 52.97 -2.62 16.35
C SER A 134 54.22 -3.23 15.69
N GLN A 135 54.12 -3.76 14.47
CA GLN A 135 55.24 -4.35 13.71
C GLN A 135 55.97 -3.33 12.82
N VAL A 136 55.40 -2.14 12.59
CA VAL A 136 56.00 -1.08 11.78
C VAL A 136 56.90 -0.19 12.65
N ARG A 137 58.08 0.19 12.12
CA ARG A 137 59.05 1.10 12.77
C ARG A 137 58.39 2.40 13.22
N ASP A 138 58.92 3.03 14.27
CA ASP A 138 58.45 4.31 14.79
C ASP A 138 58.37 5.36 13.65
N THR A 139 57.15 5.84 13.39
CA THR A 139 56.85 6.83 12.34
C THR A 139 56.54 8.20 12.91
N ALA A 140 56.69 8.44 14.22
CA ALA A 140 56.32 9.69 14.87
C ALA A 140 56.96 10.90 14.19
N ARG A 141 58.26 10.85 13.91
CA ARG A 141 59.00 11.93 13.21
C ARG A 141 58.52 12.17 11.78
N MET A 142 58.17 11.10 11.07
CA MET A 142 57.62 11.20 9.71
C MET A 142 56.21 11.81 9.74
N ARG A 143 55.39 11.44 10.73
CA ARG A 143 54.05 12.02 10.90
C ARG A 143 54.09 13.49 11.28
N ASP A 144 55.03 13.89 12.13
CA ASP A 144 55.22 15.29 12.52
C ASP A 144 55.63 16.15 11.30
N LEU A 145 56.62 15.70 10.53
CA LEU A 145 57.02 16.34 9.28
C LEU A 145 55.86 16.47 8.27
N LEU A 146 55.03 15.43 8.14
CA LEU A 146 53.85 15.46 7.26
C LEU A 146 52.76 16.41 7.76
N GLN A 147 52.62 16.60 9.08
CA GLN A 147 51.69 17.58 9.64
C GLN A 147 52.17 19.02 9.42
N ASP A 148 53.47 19.26 9.51
CA ASP A 148 54.08 20.56 9.20
C ASP A 148 53.93 20.90 7.71
N LEU A 149 54.26 19.96 6.82
CA LEU A 149 54.06 20.13 5.37
C LEU A 149 52.59 20.32 4.97
N LYS A 150 51.65 19.79 5.76
CA LYS A 150 50.20 20.00 5.56
C LYS A 150 49.77 21.43 5.92
N ARG A 151 50.44 22.06 6.87
CA ARG A 151 50.12 23.42 7.37
C ARG A 151 50.90 24.51 6.65
N ASP A 152 52.05 24.18 6.07
CA ASP A 152 52.92 25.14 5.38
C ASP A 152 52.39 25.52 3.99
N ALA A 153 52.14 26.82 3.79
CA ALA A 153 51.72 27.39 2.51
C ALA A 153 52.86 27.43 1.46
N ASN A 154 54.12 27.28 1.89
CA ASN A 154 55.31 27.23 1.05
C ASN A 154 55.80 25.82 0.74
N ALA A 155 55.05 24.80 1.17
CA ALA A 155 55.41 23.42 0.89
C ALA A 155 55.48 23.15 -0.63
N PRO A 156 56.43 22.32 -1.09
CA PRO A 156 56.59 22.01 -2.51
C PRO A 156 55.30 21.39 -3.07
N GLY A 157 54.87 21.87 -4.24
CA GLY A 157 53.62 21.45 -4.90
C GLY A 157 52.40 22.31 -4.56
N VAL A 158 52.50 23.25 -3.63
CA VAL A 158 51.51 24.32 -3.46
C VAL A 158 51.74 25.37 -4.55
N LYS A 159 50.70 25.72 -5.31
CA LYS A 159 50.78 26.79 -6.33
C LYS A 159 51.00 28.11 -5.59
N GLN A 160 52.25 28.54 -5.50
CA GLN A 160 52.63 29.85 -4.98
C GLN A 160 51.85 30.91 -5.76
N LYS A 161 51.10 31.77 -5.06
CA LYS A 161 50.45 32.91 -5.70
C LYS A 161 51.56 33.88 -6.07
N THR A 162 52.13 33.73 -7.27
CA THR A 162 53.12 34.66 -7.81
C THR A 162 52.46 36.03 -7.88
N VAL A 163 52.83 36.90 -6.96
CA VAL A 163 52.45 38.32 -6.98
C VAL A 163 53.26 38.93 -8.13
N ILE A 164 52.57 39.32 -9.21
CA ILE A 164 53.09 40.16 -10.29
C ILE A 164 52.65 41.60 -9.98
#